data_AF-A0A7S3GYR6-F1
#
_entry.id   AF-A0A7S3GYR6-F1
#
_cell.length_a   1.000
_cell.length_b   1.000
_cell.length_c   1.000
_cell.angle_alpha   90.00
_cell.angle_beta   90.00
_cell.angle_gamma   90.00
#
_symmetry.space_group_name_H-M   'P 1'
#
loop_
_entity.id
_entity.type
_entity.pdbx_description
1 polymer ?
#
loop_
_entity_poly.entity_id
_entity_poly.type
_entity_poly.pdbx_seq_one_letter_code
_entity_poly.pdbx_strand_id
1 'polypeptide(L)'
;MNADSLSLKSRVFYERVRTKMAVSLFFSSLSLVALGFCSAYGGQSDSANYYRKNATGDGREAYQALVGGYGFACFCFFTAFAILVAAAFYTSPVVSGSNAEKSMARNNPHELQENAYNDFVANPIVQGSTTTKPTSPMRTHASVLTEEDDV
;
A
#
# COMPACT_ATOMS: atom_id res chain seq x y z
N MET A 1 -20.17 1.58 -16.11
CA MET A 1 -19.13 1.54 -17.17
C MET A 1 -18.83 0.08 -17.44
N ASN A 2 -19.05 -0.37 -18.68
CA ASN A 2 -19.00 -1.79 -19.02
C ASN A 2 -17.58 -2.18 -19.44
N ALA A 3 -17.06 -3.29 -18.92
CA ALA A 3 -15.68 -3.77 -19.12
C ALA A 3 -15.36 -4.23 -20.56
N ASP A 4 -16.28 -4.02 -21.49
CA ASP A 4 -16.25 -4.52 -22.86
C ASP A 4 -15.65 -3.53 -23.86
N SER A 5 -15.32 -2.29 -23.45
CA SER A 5 -14.63 -1.31 -24.33
C SER A 5 -13.09 -1.39 -24.27
N LEU A 6 -12.53 -2.36 -23.55
CA LEU A 6 -11.10 -2.51 -23.30
C LEU A 6 -10.54 -3.75 -24.03
N SER A 7 -9.37 -3.61 -24.66
CA SER A 7 -8.60 -4.75 -25.22
C SER A 7 -8.42 -5.84 -24.15
N LEU A 8 -8.59 -7.12 -24.52
CA LEU A 8 -8.53 -8.30 -23.62
C LEU A 8 -7.35 -8.26 -22.63
N LYS A 9 -6.18 -7.77 -23.05
CA LYS A 9 -4.98 -7.67 -22.19
C LYS A 9 -5.08 -6.52 -21.17
N SER A 10 -5.63 -5.37 -21.57
CA SER A 10 -5.85 -4.23 -20.68
C SER A 10 -6.92 -4.53 -19.61
N ARG A 11 -7.91 -5.37 -19.94
CA ARG A 11 -8.92 -5.87 -18.99
C ARG A 11 -8.31 -6.73 -17.89
N VAL A 12 -7.47 -7.71 -18.24
CA VAL A 12 -6.79 -8.58 -17.26
C VAL A 12 -5.87 -7.77 -16.34
N PHE A 13 -5.18 -6.76 -16.87
CA PHE A 13 -4.33 -5.88 -16.06
C PHE A 13 -5.17 -5.02 -15.10
N TYR A 14 -6.26 -4.41 -15.59
CA TYR A 14 -7.18 -3.62 -14.77
C TYR A 14 -7.82 -4.44 -13.64
N GLU A 15 -8.28 -5.66 -13.95
CA GLU A 15 -8.85 -6.57 -12.95
C GLU A 15 -7.82 -6.92 -11.87
N ARG A 16 -6.56 -7.20 -12.24
CA ARG A 16 -5.48 -7.48 -11.28
C ARG A 16 -5.16 -6.31 -10.36
N VAL A 17 -5.07 -5.09 -10.89
CA VAL A 17 -4.82 -3.88 -10.09
C VAL A 17 -5.95 -3.64 -9.10
N ARG A 18 -7.20 -3.84 -9.53
CA ARG A 18 -8.38 -3.71 -8.67
C ARG A 18 -8.41 -4.77 -7.57
N THR A 19 -8.04 -6.02 -7.87
CA THR A 19 -7.93 -7.08 -6.86
C THR A 19 -6.83 -6.77 -5.84
N LYS A 20 -5.65 -6.30 -6.27
CA LYS A 20 -4.58 -5.87 -5.35
C LYS A 20 -5.04 -4.73 -4.43
N MET A 21 -5.78 -3.76 -4.96
CA MET A 21 -6.39 -2.69 -4.15
C MET A 21 -7.35 -3.23 -3.10
N ALA A 22 -8.28 -4.11 -3.50
CA ALA A 22 -9.23 -4.73 -2.56
C ALA A 22 -8.51 -5.52 -1.45
N VAL A 23 -7.45 -6.26 -1.80
CA VAL A 23 -6.62 -7.00 -0.84
C VAL A 23 -5.91 -6.05 0.13
N SER A 24 -5.34 -4.94 -0.35
CA SER A 24 -4.69 -3.95 0.53
C SER A 24 -5.68 -3.31 1.53
N LEU A 25 -6.91 -3.04 1.11
CA LEU A 25 -7.97 -2.54 1.99
C LEU A 25 -8.40 -3.57 3.03
N PHE A 26 -8.46 -4.85 2.65
CA PHE A 26 -8.76 -5.94 3.57
C PHE A 26 -7.67 -6.10 4.64
N PHE A 27 -6.39 -6.06 4.25
CA PHE A 27 -5.29 -6.08 5.23
C PHE A 27 -5.32 -4.85 6.14
N SER A 28 -5.68 -3.67 5.61
CA SER A 28 -5.83 -2.45 6.40
C SER A 28 -7.00 -2.51 7.39
N SER A 29 -8.12 -3.16 7.05
CA SER A 29 -9.22 -3.33 8.00
C SER A 29 -8.85 -4.33 9.09
N LEU A 30 -8.17 -5.42 8.73
CA LEU A 30 -7.69 -6.42 9.69
C LEU A 30 -6.66 -5.84 10.66
N SER A 31 -5.80 -4.93 10.19
CA SER A 31 -4.87 -4.23 11.07
C SER A 31 -5.60 -3.35 12.09
N LEU A 32 -6.64 -2.62 11.68
CA LEU A 32 -7.44 -1.81 12.61
C LEU A 32 -8.15 -2.67 13.67
N VAL A 33 -8.61 -3.87 13.30
CA VAL A 33 -9.16 -4.83 14.27
C VAL A 33 -8.11 -5.28 15.29
N ALA A 34 -6.89 -5.61 14.83
CA ALA A 34 -5.78 -5.94 15.74
C ALA A 34 -5.44 -4.77 16.68
N LEU A 35 -5.47 -3.53 16.19
CA LEU A 35 -5.27 -2.34 17.01
C LEU A 35 -6.41 -2.15 18.03
N GLY A 36 -7.65 -2.48 17.67
CA GLY A 36 -8.80 -2.47 18.60
C GLY A 36 -8.64 -3.50 19.72
N PHE A 37 -8.14 -4.69 19.42
CA PHE A 37 -7.82 -5.67 20.47
C PHE A 37 -6.64 -5.20 21.34
N CYS A 38 -5.61 -4.61 20.74
CA CYS A 38 -4.49 -4.02 21.47
C CYS A 38 -4.96 -2.99 22.51
N SER A 39 -5.86 -2.07 22.13
CA SER A 39 -6.39 -1.07 23.06
C SER A 39 -7.29 -1.68 24.13
N ALA A 40 -8.10 -2.68 23.79
CA ALA A 40 -8.95 -3.39 24.74
C ALA A 40 -8.14 -4.12 25.82
N TYR A 41 -7.14 -4.93 25.42
CA TYR A 41 -6.29 -5.64 26.37
C TYR A 41 -5.33 -4.71 27.13
N GLY A 42 -4.88 -3.62 26.51
CA GLY A 42 -4.14 -2.56 27.21
C GLY A 42 -4.97 -1.96 28.35
N GLY A 43 -6.24 -1.64 28.11
CA GLY A 43 -7.16 -1.15 29.15
C GLY A 43 -7.45 -2.18 30.23
N GLN A 44 -7.57 -3.46 29.88
CA GLN A 44 -7.76 -4.55 30.85
C GLN A 44 -6.52 -4.79 31.73
N SER A 45 -5.31 -4.60 31.19
CA SER A 45 -4.08 -4.67 31.98
C SER A 45 -4.04 -3.57 33.05
N ASP A 46 -4.43 -2.34 32.70
CA ASP A 46 -4.43 -1.22 33.65
C ASP A 46 -5.51 -1.37 34.72
N SER A 47 -6.72 -1.82 34.35
CA SER A 47 -7.77 -2.09 35.32
C SER A 47 -7.41 -3.25 36.26
N ALA A 48 -6.83 -4.34 35.75
CA ALA A 48 -6.31 -5.43 36.57
C ALA A 48 -5.20 -4.93 37.54
N ASN A 49 -4.38 -3.98 37.12
CA ASN A 49 -3.35 -3.38 37.98
C ASN A 49 -3.97 -2.51 39.08
N TYR A 50 -5.07 -1.82 38.80
CA TYR A 50 -5.85 -1.10 39.80
C TYR A 50 -6.42 -2.06 40.87
N TYR A 51 -7.03 -3.18 40.46
CA TYR A 51 -7.54 -4.18 41.40
C TYR A 51 -6.41 -4.88 42.17
N ARG A 52 -5.27 -5.17 41.52
CA ARG A 52 -4.08 -5.74 42.16
C ARG A 52 -3.58 -4.90 43.33
N LYS A 53 -3.60 -3.57 43.21
CA LYS A 53 -3.14 -2.64 44.27
C LYS A 53 -4.04 -2.65 45.49
N ASN A 54 -5.32 -3.00 45.32
CA ASN A 54 -6.34 -3.01 46.37
C ASN A 54 -6.61 -4.43 46.93
N ALA A 55 -6.10 -5.48 46.28
CA ALA A 55 -6.25 -6.86 46.71
C ALA A 55 -5.14 -7.28 47.70
N THR A 56 -5.48 -8.20 48.61
CA THR A 56 -4.55 -8.84 49.55
C THR A 56 -4.58 -10.37 49.39
N GLY A 57 -3.49 -11.05 49.79
CA GLY A 57 -3.34 -12.50 49.66
C GLY A 57 -3.39 -12.99 48.21
N ASP A 58 -4.00 -14.16 48.00
CA ASP A 58 -4.07 -14.88 46.72
C ASP A 58 -4.67 -14.04 45.58
N GLY A 59 -5.59 -13.12 45.90
CA GLY A 59 -6.19 -12.23 44.90
C GLY A 59 -5.15 -11.33 44.22
N ARG A 60 -4.13 -10.88 44.96
CA ARG A 60 -3.06 -10.04 44.40
C ARG A 60 -2.19 -10.80 43.42
N GLU A 61 -1.87 -12.06 43.71
CA GLU A 61 -1.09 -12.92 42.81
C GLU A 61 -1.87 -13.25 41.54
N ALA A 62 -3.17 -13.53 41.67
CA ALA A 62 -4.05 -13.71 40.52
C ALA A 62 -4.07 -12.46 39.63
N TYR A 63 -4.31 -11.26 40.18
CA TYR A 63 -4.29 -10.03 39.40
C TYR A 63 -2.91 -9.71 38.81
N GLN A 64 -1.82 -10.08 39.49
CA GLN A 64 -0.48 -9.94 38.93
C GLN A 64 -0.29 -10.78 37.67
N ALA A 65 -0.78 -12.03 37.66
CA ALA A 65 -0.78 -12.87 36.47
C ALA A 65 -1.65 -12.28 35.35
N LEU A 66 -2.84 -11.76 35.67
CA LEU A 66 -3.73 -11.12 34.70
C LEU A 66 -3.09 -9.89 34.04
N VAL A 67 -2.45 -9.01 34.84
CA VAL A 67 -1.75 -7.82 34.31
C VAL A 67 -0.68 -8.23 33.30
N GLY A 68 0.12 -9.24 33.63
CA GLY A 68 1.15 -9.79 32.74
C GLY A 68 0.57 -10.41 31.47
N GLY A 69 -0.50 -11.21 31.61
CA GLY A 69 -1.18 -11.84 30.47
C GLY A 69 -1.78 -10.83 29.50
N TYR A 70 -2.50 -9.84 30.00
CA TYR A 70 -3.07 -8.77 29.18
C TYR A 70 -1.99 -7.88 28.54
N GLY A 71 -0.91 -7.60 29.26
CA GLY A 71 0.24 -6.86 28.73
C GLY A 71 0.91 -7.60 27.57
N PHE A 72 1.12 -8.92 27.71
CA PHE A 72 1.68 -9.73 26.64
C PHE A 72 0.74 -9.86 25.44
N ALA A 73 -0.56 -10.05 25.67
CA ALA A 73 -1.56 -10.06 24.61
C ALA A 73 -1.56 -8.73 23.82
N CYS A 74 -1.52 -7.59 24.52
CA CYS A 74 -1.40 -6.26 23.94
C CYS A 74 -0.16 -6.15 23.03
N PHE A 75 1.00 -6.63 23.48
CA PHE A 75 2.23 -6.67 22.67
C PHE A 75 2.07 -7.51 21.39
N CYS A 76 1.46 -8.70 21.49
CA CYS A 76 1.21 -9.55 20.33
C CYS A 76 0.27 -8.88 19.31
N PHE A 77 -0.83 -8.27 19.77
CA PHE A 77 -1.77 -7.56 18.89
C PHE A 77 -1.15 -6.31 18.26
N PHE A 78 -0.31 -5.57 18.99
CA PHE A 78 0.45 -4.45 18.43
C PHE A 78 1.42 -4.91 17.34
N THR A 79 2.14 -6.01 17.59
CA THR A 79 3.05 -6.60 16.60
C THR A 79 2.29 -7.07 15.36
N ALA A 80 1.15 -7.73 15.54
CA ALA A 80 0.27 -8.14 14.44
C ALA A 80 -0.24 -6.94 13.64
N PHE A 81 -0.64 -5.85 14.31
CA PHE A 81 -1.01 -4.59 13.66
C PHE A 81 0.13 -4.06 12.77
N ALA A 82 1.35 -3.97 13.30
CA ALA A 82 2.50 -3.48 12.54
C ALA A 82 2.79 -4.31 11.28
N ILE A 83 2.73 -5.65 11.40
CA ILE A 83 2.95 -6.57 10.28
C ILE A 83 1.83 -6.43 9.24
N LEU A 84 0.57 -6.36 9.66
CA LEU A 84 -0.58 -6.23 8.76
C LEU A 84 -0.60 -4.88 8.04
N VAL A 85 -0.23 -3.79 8.71
CA VAL A 85 -0.04 -2.48 8.09
C VAL A 85 1.08 -2.54 7.05
N ALA A 86 2.22 -3.13 7.38
CA ALA A 86 3.32 -3.30 6.43
C ALA A 86 2.88 -4.14 5.21
N ALA A 87 2.12 -5.21 5.42
CA ALA A 87 1.56 -6.02 4.35
C ALA A 87 0.56 -5.25 3.47
N ALA A 88 -0.28 -4.39 4.08
CA ALA A 88 -1.20 -3.52 3.34
C ALA A 88 -0.44 -2.51 2.45
N PHE A 89 0.63 -1.90 2.96
CA PHE A 89 1.49 -1.00 2.18
C PHE A 89 2.26 -1.72 1.07
N TYR A 90 2.73 -2.94 1.33
CA TYR A 90 3.45 -3.75 0.34
C TYR A 90 2.55 -4.19 -0.82
N THR A 91 1.31 -4.61 -0.50
CA THR A 91 0.35 -5.08 -1.51
C THR A 91 -0.35 -3.94 -2.26
N SER A 92 -0.29 -2.71 -1.74
CA SER A 92 -0.93 -1.55 -2.36
C SER A 92 -0.23 -1.14 -3.67
N PRO A 93 -0.94 -1.16 -4.81
CA PRO A 93 -0.40 -0.67 -6.09
C PRO A 93 -0.20 0.86 -6.10
N VAL A 94 -0.77 1.59 -5.15
CA VAL A 94 -0.59 3.05 -5.04
C VAL A 94 0.76 3.41 -4.44
N VAL A 95 1.24 2.62 -3.48
CA VAL A 95 2.48 2.92 -2.73
C VAL A 95 3.66 2.20 -3.37
N SER A 96 3.51 0.90 -3.59
CA SER A 96 4.58 0.01 -4.06
C SER A 96 4.42 -0.47 -5.50
N GLY A 97 3.36 -0.04 -6.20
CA GLY A 97 3.11 -0.44 -7.59
C GLY A 97 4.00 0.26 -8.61
N SER A 98 4.04 -0.30 -9.83
CA SER A 98 4.77 0.30 -10.95
C SER A 98 4.15 1.64 -11.37
N ASN A 99 4.89 2.47 -12.12
CA ASN A 99 4.37 3.75 -12.63
C ASN A 99 3.07 3.57 -13.44
N ALA A 100 2.93 2.46 -14.16
CA ALA A 100 1.72 2.09 -14.88
C ALA A 100 0.55 1.73 -13.95
N GLU A 101 0.81 1.01 -12.86
CA GLU A 101 -0.22 0.68 -11.84
C GLU A 101 -0.66 1.94 -11.07
N LYS A 102 0.30 2.82 -10.71
CA LYS A 102 0.03 4.10 -10.03
C LYS A 102 -0.77 5.06 -10.91
N SER A 103 -0.45 5.11 -12.21
CA SER A 103 -1.20 5.93 -13.14
C SER A 103 -2.60 5.36 -13.37
N MET A 104 -2.80 4.03 -13.45
CA MET A 104 -4.14 3.45 -13.54
C MET A 104 -4.97 3.63 -12.27
N ALA A 105 -4.34 3.67 -11.10
CA ALA A 105 -5.01 3.92 -9.82
C ALA A 105 -5.43 5.41 -9.67
N ARG A 106 -4.76 6.34 -10.36
CA ARG A 106 -4.94 7.79 -10.21
C ARG A 106 -5.64 8.46 -11.39
N ASN A 107 -5.48 7.95 -12.60
CA ASN A 107 -6.04 8.48 -13.85
C ASN A 107 -7.08 7.51 -14.43
N ASN A 108 -8.01 8.06 -15.23
CA ASN A 108 -9.02 7.25 -15.93
C ASN A 108 -8.36 6.29 -16.94
N PRO A 109 -8.91 5.07 -17.14
CA PRO A 109 -8.30 4.01 -17.95
C PRO A 109 -8.12 4.34 -19.44
N HIS A 110 -8.68 5.46 -19.91
CA HIS A 110 -8.56 5.91 -21.31
C HIS A 110 -7.21 6.58 -21.63
N GLU A 111 -6.51 7.16 -20.66
CA GLU A 111 -5.24 7.88 -20.92
C GLU A 111 -4.01 6.96 -20.98
N LEU A 112 -4.17 5.68 -20.64
CA LEU A 112 -3.06 4.75 -20.43
C LEU A 112 -2.93 3.65 -21.46
N GLN A 113 -3.87 3.54 -22.40
CA GLN A 113 -3.85 2.45 -23.39
C GLN A 113 -2.61 2.45 -24.27
N GLU A 114 -2.03 3.61 -24.57
CA GLU A 114 -0.88 3.71 -25.47
C GLU A 114 0.46 3.60 -24.73
N ASN A 115 0.59 4.25 -23.57
CA ASN A 115 1.86 4.32 -22.84
C ASN A 115 2.07 3.13 -21.87
N ALA A 116 1.03 2.67 -21.18
CA ALA A 116 1.17 1.55 -20.22
C ALA A 116 1.29 0.19 -20.91
N TYR A 117 0.74 0.05 -22.13
CA TYR A 117 0.91 -1.14 -22.96
C TYR A 117 2.37 -1.30 -23.40
N ASN A 118 2.98 -0.21 -23.88
CA ASN A 118 4.37 -0.23 -24.32
C ASN A 118 5.33 -0.52 -23.16
N ASP A 119 5.07 -0.01 -21.96
CA ASP A 119 5.89 -0.32 -20.77
C ASP A 119 5.75 -1.79 -20.30
N PHE A 120 4.54 -2.37 -20.34
CA PHE A 120 4.32 -3.76 -19.94
C PHE A 120 4.90 -4.76 -20.95
N VAL A 121 4.86 -4.43 -22.24
CA VAL A 121 5.46 -5.25 -23.31
C VAL A 121 6.98 -5.09 -23.36
N ALA A 122 7.51 -3.89 -23.08
CA ALA A 122 8.94 -3.64 -23.09
C ALA A 122 9.67 -4.29 -21.91
N ASN A 123 9.03 -4.46 -20.74
CA ASN A 123 9.69 -5.04 -19.56
C ASN A 123 8.76 -5.96 -18.74
N PRO A 124 8.55 -7.21 -19.17
CA PRO A 124 7.75 -8.17 -18.41
C PRO A 124 8.39 -8.64 -17.08
N ILE A 125 9.64 -8.26 -16.78
CA ILE A 125 10.43 -8.79 -15.64
C ILE A 125 11.22 -7.71 -14.87
N VAL A 126 10.68 -6.51 -14.68
CA VAL A 126 11.29 -5.58 -13.69
C VAL A 126 10.34 -5.38 -12.53
N GLN A 127 10.14 -6.48 -11.80
CA GLN A 127 9.53 -6.50 -10.47
C GLN A 127 10.53 -6.14 -9.36
N GLY A 128 11.71 -5.62 -9.71
CA GLY A 128 12.68 -5.15 -8.74
C GLY A 128 13.95 -4.63 -9.38
N SER A 129 13.97 -3.35 -9.76
CA SER A 129 15.18 -2.53 -9.58
C SER A 129 14.86 -1.06 -9.78
N THR A 130 15.24 -0.31 -8.75
CA THR A 130 15.47 1.13 -8.66
C THR A 130 15.75 1.88 -9.97
N THR A 131 15.16 3.08 -10.05
CA THR A 131 15.71 4.31 -10.68
C THR A 131 16.22 4.22 -12.12
N THR A 132 15.51 4.89 -13.04
CA THR A 132 16.07 6.03 -13.78
C THR A 132 14.95 6.91 -14.34
N LYS A 133 15.04 8.19 -13.99
CA LYS A 133 14.29 9.32 -14.51
C LYS A 133 14.46 9.40 -16.04
N PRO A 134 13.40 9.47 -16.86
CA PRO A 134 13.57 9.80 -18.28
C PRO A 134 13.91 11.29 -18.39
N THR A 135 15.17 11.58 -18.73
CA THR A 135 15.59 12.90 -19.23
C THR A 135 14.83 13.21 -20.52
N SER A 136 14.27 14.42 -20.58
CA SER A 136 13.51 14.95 -21.72
C SER A 136 14.23 14.82 -23.06
N PRO A 137 13.49 14.67 -24.17
CA PRO A 137 14.06 14.84 -25.50
C PRO A 137 14.49 16.30 -25.66
N MET A 138 15.77 16.48 -25.95
CA MET A 138 16.41 17.76 -26.25
C MET A 138 15.74 18.36 -27.50
N ARG A 139 15.09 19.51 -27.30
CA ARG A 139 14.38 20.29 -28.32
C ARG A 139 15.40 20.99 -29.21
N THR A 140 15.69 20.46 -30.40
CA THR A 140 16.54 21.14 -31.39
C THR A 140 15.75 22.31 -31.99
N HIS A 141 16.10 23.53 -31.60
CA HIS A 141 15.64 24.76 -32.25
C HIS A 141 16.58 25.15 -33.39
N ALA A 142 15.96 25.36 -34.56
CA ALA A 142 16.12 26.48 -35.50
C ALA A 142 17.48 26.80 -36.17
N SER A 143 17.44 26.87 -37.51
CA SER A 143 17.91 28.01 -38.33
C SER A 143 17.43 27.77 -39.78
N VAL A 144 16.24 28.26 -40.18
CA VAL A 144 16.06 29.50 -40.95
C VAL A 144 17.36 30.26 -41.24
N LEU A 145 17.82 30.19 -42.50
CA LEU A 145 18.63 31.23 -43.13
C LEU A 145 18.05 31.48 -44.53
N THR A 146 17.54 32.70 -44.68
CA THR A 146 17.20 33.42 -45.91
C THR A 146 18.41 34.24 -46.33
N GLU A 147 18.76 34.25 -47.61
CA GLU A 147 19.53 35.26 -48.38
C GLU A 147 19.39 34.82 -49.86
N GLU A 148 18.52 35.41 -50.70
CA GLU A 148 18.64 36.68 -51.46
C GLU A 148 19.91 36.78 -52.34
N ASP A 149 19.66 36.82 -53.67
CA ASP A 149 20.31 37.56 -54.78
C ASP A 149 21.84 37.37 -55.04
N ASP A 150 22.41 37.42 -56.25
CA ASP A 150 22.02 37.83 -57.60
C ASP A 150 23.14 37.41 -58.60
N VAL A 151 22.85 37.49 -59.92
CA VAL A 151 23.71 37.39 -61.14
C VAL A 151 24.00 36.02 -61.76
#